data_AF-A0A4Z0GR43-F1
#
_entry.id   AF-A0A4Z0GR43-F1
#
_cell.length_a   1.000
_cell.length_b   1.000
_cell.length_c   1.000
_cell.angle_alpha   90.00
_cell.angle_beta   90.00
_cell.angle_gamma   90.00
#
_symmetry.space_group_name_H-M   'P 1'
#
loop_
_entity.id
_entity.type
_entity.pdbx_description
1 polymer ?
#
loop_
_entity_poly.entity_id
_entity_poly.type
_entity_poly.pdbx_seq_one_letter_code
_entity_poly.pdbx_strand_id
1 'polypeptide(L)'
;MTCFNKKYVSLMNKVLDDEATKSERDELFAHLATCENCRRHFQELKQSTELLNQLVHPQLPIDFTKNVLEQLPAEKRHAIRKWTSRHPFIAAAAVCALPMSLIVIAAGRQNMVQGKTDRDRFILLKAPENRL
;
A
#
# COMPACT_ATOMS: atom_id res chain seq x y z
N MET A 1 38.28 -29.05 -10.79
CA MET A 1 38.14 -27.79 -10.02
C MET A 1 36.89 -27.06 -10.52
N THR A 2 35.72 -27.42 -10.00
CA THR A 2 34.43 -26.81 -10.37
C THR A 2 33.86 -26.14 -9.13
N CYS A 3 34.00 -24.83 -9.01
CA CYS A 3 33.24 -24.07 -8.03
C CYS A 3 31.92 -23.68 -8.68
N PHE A 4 30.84 -24.35 -8.28
CA PHE A 4 29.48 -24.04 -8.67
C PHE A 4 28.63 -24.03 -7.40
N ASN A 5 28.90 -23.06 -6.54
CA ASN A 5 28.09 -22.87 -5.34
C ASN A 5 26.93 -21.94 -5.67
N LYS A 6 25.70 -22.46 -5.52
CA LYS A 6 24.45 -21.71 -5.77
C LYS A 6 24.39 -20.38 -5.00
N LYS A 7 25.05 -20.29 -3.84
CA LYS A 7 25.15 -19.06 -3.04
C LYS A 7 25.83 -17.94 -3.82
N TYR A 8 26.99 -18.20 -4.42
CA TYR A 8 27.75 -17.18 -5.14
C TYR A 8 27.07 -16.78 -6.45
N VAL A 9 26.39 -17.70 -7.13
CA VAL A 9 25.57 -17.37 -8.30
C VAL A 9 24.43 -16.42 -7.92
N SER A 10 23.75 -16.67 -6.80
CA SER A 10 22.72 -15.76 -6.28
C SER A 10 23.29 -14.38 -5.92
N LEU A 11 24.44 -14.34 -5.26
CA LEU A 11 25.13 -13.09 -4.94
C LEU A 11 25.56 -12.32 -6.20
N MET A 12 26.04 -12.99 -7.26
CA MET A 12 26.38 -12.36 -8.53
C MET A 12 25.18 -11.62 -9.13
N ASN A 13 24.01 -12.26 -9.17
CA ASN A 13 22.80 -11.65 -9.70
C ASN A 13 22.36 -10.45 -8.86
N LYS A 14 22.30 -10.60 -7.53
CA LYS A 14 21.99 -9.47 -6.63
C LYS A 14 22.92 -8.27 -6.84
N VAL A 15 24.20 -8.51 -7.14
CA VAL A 15 25.17 -7.44 -7.41
C VAL A 15 24.91 -6.79 -8.78
N LEU A 16 24.55 -7.58 -9.79
CA LEU A 16 24.20 -7.05 -11.12
C LEU A 16 22.88 -6.27 -11.12
N ASP A 17 21.95 -6.63 -10.23
CA ASP A 17 20.65 -5.97 -10.06
C ASP A 17 20.70 -4.78 -9.07
N ASP A 18 21.88 -4.43 -8.52
CA ASP A 18 22.08 -3.40 -7.48
C ASP A 18 21.30 -3.64 -6.16
N GLU A 19 20.84 -4.87 -5.92
CA GLU A 19 20.09 -5.27 -4.70
C GLU A 19 21.00 -5.81 -3.58
N ALA A 20 22.29 -6.01 -3.85
CA ALA A 20 23.23 -6.57 -2.88
C ALA A 20 23.63 -5.57 -1.78
N THR A 21 23.55 -6.03 -0.53
CA THR A 21 24.08 -5.29 0.62
C THR A 21 25.62 -5.19 0.57
N LYS A 22 26.20 -4.28 1.34
CA LYS A 22 27.67 -4.10 1.39
C LYS A 22 28.40 -5.38 1.83
N SER A 23 27.89 -6.06 2.86
CA SER A 23 28.45 -7.33 3.34
C SER A 23 28.41 -8.44 2.28
N GLU A 24 27.31 -8.54 1.54
CA GLU A 24 27.13 -9.53 0.47
C GLU A 24 28.08 -9.27 -0.70
N ARG A 25 28.30 -7.99 -1.04
CA ARG A 25 29.30 -7.57 -2.03
C ARG A 25 30.71 -7.98 -1.60
N ASP A 26 31.10 -7.63 -0.38
CA ASP A 26 32.44 -7.95 0.13
C ASP A 26 32.67 -9.48 0.16
N GLU A 27 31.66 -10.26 0.55
CA GLU A 27 31.70 -11.72 0.50
C GLU A 27 31.91 -12.25 -0.93
N LEU A 28 31.15 -11.73 -1.91
CA LEU A 28 31.29 -12.14 -3.30
C LEU A 28 32.69 -11.79 -3.83
N PHE A 29 33.18 -10.58 -3.61
CA PHE A 29 34.50 -10.15 -4.10
C PHE A 29 35.64 -10.94 -3.46
N ALA A 30 35.53 -11.32 -2.19
CA ALA A 30 36.48 -12.23 -1.54
C ALA A 30 36.51 -13.61 -2.24
N HIS A 31 35.35 -14.13 -2.63
CA HIS A 31 35.28 -15.37 -3.40
C HIS A 31 35.87 -15.23 -4.81
N LEU A 32 35.57 -14.14 -5.52
CA LEU A 32 36.10 -13.86 -6.85
C LEU A 32 37.62 -13.70 -6.87
N ALA A 33 38.23 -13.26 -5.77
CA ALA A 33 39.68 -13.17 -5.62
C ALA A 33 40.37 -14.54 -5.53
N THR A 34 39.66 -15.56 -5.06
CA THR A 34 40.20 -16.92 -4.84
C THR A 34 39.78 -17.92 -5.92
N CYS A 35 38.65 -17.68 -6.59
CA CYS A 35 38.10 -18.58 -7.60
C CYS A 35 38.05 -17.94 -8.99
N GLU A 36 38.96 -18.36 -9.86
CA GLU A 36 39.04 -17.89 -11.25
C GLU A 36 37.82 -18.27 -12.09
N ASN A 37 37.23 -19.44 -11.86
CA ASN A 37 36.06 -19.90 -12.62
C ASN A 37 34.84 -18.99 -12.36
N CYS A 38 34.59 -18.63 -11.10
CA CYS A 38 33.52 -17.71 -10.73
C CYS A 38 33.79 -16.28 -11.22
N ARG A 39 35.06 -15.85 -11.21
CA ARG A 39 35.47 -14.55 -11.78
C ARG A 39 35.17 -14.45 -13.27
N ARG A 40 35.53 -15.48 -14.05
CA ARG A 40 35.24 -15.52 -15.49
C ARG A 40 33.73 -15.49 -15.75
N HIS A 41 32.96 -16.30 -15.02
CA HIS A 41 31.50 -16.32 -15.18
C HIS A 41 30.86 -14.96 -14.87
N PHE A 42 31.30 -14.27 -13.81
CA PHE A 42 30.81 -12.94 -13.46
C PHE A 42 31.13 -11.89 -14.55
N GLN A 43 32.31 -11.98 -15.18
CA GLN A 43 32.69 -11.10 -16.28
C GLN A 43 31.83 -11.34 -17.54
N GLU A 44 31.58 -12.60 -17.89
CA GLU A 44 30.70 -12.97 -19.01
C GLU A 44 29.27 -12.42 -18.82
N LEU A 45 28.75 -12.50 -17.60
CA LEU A 45 27.44 -11.93 -17.25
C LEU A 45 27.43 -10.40 -17.37
N LYS A 46 28.47 -9.73 -16.83
CA LYS A 46 28.58 -8.27 -16.88
C LYS A 46 28.68 -7.72 -18.31
N GLN A 47 29.41 -8.39 -19.19
CA GLN A 47 29.47 -7.99 -20.60
C GLN A 47 28.10 -8.08 -21.28
N SER A 48 27.33 -9.12 -20.97
CA SER A 48 25.99 -9.31 -21.51
C SER A 48 25.03 -8.19 -21.07
N THR A 49 25.10 -7.76 -19.81
CA THR A 49 24.26 -6.66 -19.30
C THR A 49 24.66 -5.30 -19.88
N GLU A 50 25.97 -5.05 -20.07
CA GLU A 50 26.47 -3.83 -20.71
C GLU A 50 26.01 -3.70 -22.17
N LEU A 51 26.06 -4.79 -22.93
CA LEU A 51 25.56 -4.82 -24.32
C LEU A 51 24.06 -4.53 -24.39
N LEU A 52 23.26 -5.12 -23.48
CA LEU A 52 21.83 -4.84 -23.39
C LEU A 52 21.58 -3.36 -23.08
N ASN A 53 22.26 -2.80 -22.09
CA ASN A 53 22.11 -1.39 -21.72
C ASN A 53 22.43 -0.43 -22.88
N GLN A 54 23.38 -0.77 -23.74
CA GLN A 54 23.65 0.02 -24.95
C GLN A 54 22.48 -0.02 -25.94
N LEU A 55 21.83 -1.17 -26.10
CA LEU A 55 20.65 -1.33 -26.94
C LEU A 55 19.41 -0.62 -26.36
N VAL A 56 19.28 -0.51 -25.05
CA VAL A 56 18.16 0.17 -24.36
C VAL A 56 18.32 1.69 -24.34
N HIS A 57 18.79 2.30 -25.44
CA HIS A 57 18.59 3.74 -25.68
C HIS A 57 17.42 3.95 -26.65
N PRO A 58 16.15 3.62 -26.30
CA PRO A 58 15.05 4.20 -27.02
C PRO A 58 15.09 5.70 -26.70
N GLN A 59 15.56 6.50 -27.64
CA GLN A 59 15.25 7.93 -27.64
C GLN A 59 13.72 8.01 -27.71
N LEU A 60 13.06 8.21 -26.56
CA LEU A 60 11.62 8.30 -26.53
C LEU A 60 11.20 9.44 -27.48
N PRO A 61 10.30 9.16 -28.45
CA PRO A 61 9.78 10.21 -29.31
C PRO A 61 9.24 11.36 -28.44
N ILE A 62 9.46 12.60 -28.86
CA ILE A 62 9.05 13.82 -28.13
C ILE A 62 7.55 13.79 -27.80
N ASP A 63 6.75 13.11 -28.62
CA ASP A 63 5.31 12.99 -28.46
C ASP A 63 4.84 11.68 -27.80
N PHE A 64 5.74 10.81 -27.30
CA PHE A 64 5.36 9.55 -26.64
C PHE A 64 4.39 9.79 -25.49
N THR A 65 4.70 10.74 -24.61
CA THR A 65 3.84 11.07 -23.48
C THR A 65 2.46 11.55 -23.93
N LYS A 66 2.37 12.34 -25.01
CA LYS A 66 1.10 12.81 -25.56
C LYS A 66 0.28 11.66 -26.13
N ASN A 67 0.89 10.82 -26.98
CA ASN A 67 0.23 9.68 -27.60
C ASN A 67 -0.28 8.67 -26.56
N VAL A 68 0.48 8.42 -25.49
CA VAL A 68 0.04 7.54 -24.40
C VAL A 68 -1.12 8.17 -23.63
N LEU A 69 -1.07 9.48 -23.36
CA LEU A 69 -2.16 10.18 -22.66
C LEU A 69 -3.46 10.16 -23.46
N GLU A 70 -3.40 10.28 -24.78
CA GLU A 70 -4.56 10.24 -25.67
C GLU A 70 -5.17 8.83 -25.80
N GLN A 71 -4.34 7.79 -25.68
CA GLN A 71 -4.79 6.40 -25.69
C GLN A 71 -5.36 5.94 -24.35
N LEU A 72 -5.11 6.67 -23.26
CA LEU A 72 -5.72 6.37 -21.97
C LEU A 72 -7.22 6.73 -22.01
N PRO A 73 -8.10 5.79 -21.60
CA PRO A 73 -9.53 6.09 -21.54
C PRO A 73 -9.77 7.28 -20.61
N ALA A 74 -10.50 8.28 -21.09
CA ALA A 74 -10.78 9.50 -20.34
C ALA A 74 -11.24 9.15 -18.93
N GLU A 75 -10.57 9.72 -17.92
CA GLU A 75 -10.90 9.55 -16.51
C GLU A 75 -12.42 9.75 -16.36
N LYS A 76 -13.13 8.70 -15.95
CA LYS A 76 -14.57 8.74 -15.73
C LYS A 76 -14.80 9.68 -14.55
N ARG A 77 -14.89 10.99 -14.81
CA ARG A 77 -15.32 11.96 -13.82
C ARG A 77 -16.73 11.56 -13.42
N HIS A 78 -16.86 10.85 -12.30
CA HIS A 78 -18.13 10.39 -11.77
C HIS A 78 -19.11 11.57 -11.79
N ALA A 79 -20.28 11.38 -12.40
CA ALA A 79 -21.30 12.43 -12.55
C ALA A 79 -21.61 13.12 -11.22
N ILE A 80 -21.47 12.37 -10.12
CA ILE A 80 -21.58 12.81 -8.73
C ILE A 80 -20.60 13.95 -8.42
N ARG A 81 -19.32 13.86 -8.81
CA ARG A 81 -18.31 14.91 -8.56
C ARG A 81 -18.60 16.20 -9.34
N LYS A 82 -19.20 16.09 -10.53
CA LYS A 82 -19.60 17.24 -11.35
C LYS A 82 -20.86 17.92 -10.79
N TRP A 83 -21.79 17.14 -10.21
CA TRP A 83 -23.00 17.66 -9.59
C TRP A 83 -22.72 18.32 -8.22
N THR A 84 -21.88 17.70 -7.38
CA THR A 84 -21.51 18.26 -6.07
C THR A 84 -20.69 19.54 -6.17
N SER A 85 -19.85 19.68 -7.19
CA SER A 85 -19.14 20.95 -7.46
C SER A 85 -20.06 22.05 -7.99
N ARG A 86 -21.17 21.72 -8.65
CA ARG A 86 -22.15 22.70 -9.15
C ARG A 86 -23.07 23.24 -8.07
N HIS A 87 -23.37 22.45 -7.03
CA HIS A 87 -24.26 22.84 -5.94
C HIS A 87 -23.60 22.57 -4.57
N PRO A 88 -22.54 23.33 -4.20
CA PRO A 88 -21.82 23.12 -2.95
C PRO A 88 -22.70 23.30 -1.70
N PHE A 89 -23.69 24.18 -1.76
CA PHE A 89 -24.65 24.40 -0.67
C PHE A 89 -25.52 23.17 -0.37
N ILE A 90 -26.02 22.48 -1.40
CA ILE A 90 -26.88 21.31 -1.23
C ILE A 90 -26.05 20.13 -0.70
N ALA A 91 -24.83 19.96 -1.20
CA ALA A 91 -23.92 18.92 -0.74
C ALA A 91 -23.53 19.11 0.74
N ALA A 92 -23.18 20.34 1.15
CA ALA A 92 -22.86 20.65 2.54
C ALA A 92 -24.06 20.43 3.47
N ALA A 93 -25.26 20.87 3.06
CA ALA A 93 -26.48 20.69 3.84
C ALA A 93 -26.79 19.21 4.09
N ALA A 94 -26.67 18.34 3.07
CA ALA A 94 -26.92 16.91 3.24
C ALA A 94 -25.90 16.25 4.19
N VAL A 95 -24.62 16.58 4.09
CA VAL A 95 -23.56 16.02 4.94
C VAL A 95 -23.74 16.42 6.41
N CYS A 96 -24.22 17.64 6.69
CA CYS A 96 -24.44 18.09 8.07
C CYS A 96 -25.81 17.67 8.62
N ALA A 97 -26.88 17.78 7.83
CA ALA A 97 -28.25 17.58 8.32
C ALA A 97 -28.57 16.10 8.56
N LEU A 98 -28.07 15.19 7.73
CA LEU A 98 -28.33 13.75 7.88
C LEU A 98 -27.79 13.19 9.21
N PRO A 99 -26.50 13.32 9.57
CA PRO A 99 -26.01 12.83 10.85
C PRO A 99 -26.66 13.55 12.04
N MET A 100 -26.89 14.87 11.94
CA MET A 100 -27.54 15.63 13.02
C MET A 100 -28.97 15.15 13.26
N SER A 101 -29.74 14.90 12.21
CA SER A 101 -31.10 14.33 12.34
C SER A 101 -31.08 12.92 12.94
N LEU A 102 -30.11 12.08 12.57
CA LEU A 102 -29.95 10.74 13.12
C LEU A 102 -29.61 10.79 14.62
N ILE A 103 -28.74 11.72 15.03
CA ILE A 103 -28.38 11.94 16.43
C ILE A 103 -29.60 12.42 17.22
N VAL A 104 -30.39 13.37 16.70
CA VAL A 104 -31.60 13.89 17.38
C VAL A 104 -32.66 12.79 17.52
N ILE A 105 -32.89 11.99 16.47
CA ILE A 105 -33.84 10.86 16.52
C ILE A 105 -33.36 9.80 17.51
N ALA A 106 -32.06 9.47 17.50
CA ALA A 106 -31.47 8.51 18.43
C ALA A 106 -31.54 9.00 19.88
N ALA A 107 -31.24 10.29 20.14
CA ALA A 107 -31.35 10.89 21.47
C ALA A 107 -32.81 10.94 21.96
N GLY A 108 -33.77 11.23 21.08
CA GLY A 108 -35.19 11.12 21.38
C GLY A 108 -35.61 9.72 21.81
N ARG A 109 -34.99 8.68 21.24
CA ARG A 109 -35.19 7.28 21.66
C ARG A 109 -34.58 6.99 23.04
N GLN A 110 -33.45 7.60 23.41
CA GLN A 110 -32.80 7.37 24.71
C GLN A 110 -33.59 7.93 25.90
N ASN A 111 -34.28 9.07 25.71
CA ASN A 111 -35.14 9.66 26.74
C ASN A 111 -36.31 8.75 27.18
N MET A 112 -36.75 7.79 26.35
CA MET A 112 -37.76 6.80 26.76
C MET A 112 -37.16 5.57 27.44
N VAL A 113 -35.88 5.27 27.23
CA VAL A 113 -35.22 4.06 27.77
C VAL A 113 -34.71 4.27 29.20
N GLN A 114 -34.19 5.46 29.52
CA GLN A 114 -33.61 5.75 30.84
C GLN A 114 -34.65 5.76 31.98
N GLY A 115 -35.90 6.15 31.68
CA GLY A 115 -37.02 6.10 32.63
C GLY A 115 -37.53 4.69 32.97
N LYS A 116 -37.14 3.68 32.18
CA LYS A 116 -37.47 2.26 32.44
C LYS A 116 -36.39 1.60 33.29
N THR A 117 -35.12 1.85 32.99
CA THR A 117 -33.96 1.27 33.71
C THR A 117 -33.87 1.70 35.19
N ASP A 118 -34.30 2.92 35.54
CA ASP A 118 -34.27 3.38 36.94
C ASP A 118 -35.32 2.68 37.83
N ARG A 119 -36.51 2.36 37.26
CA ARG A 119 -37.59 1.67 37.98
C ARG A 119 -37.26 0.18 38.23
N ASP A 120 -36.62 -0.47 37.27
CA ASP A 120 -36.20 -1.87 37.38
C ASP A 120 -35.06 -2.06 38.40
N ARG A 121 -34.19 -1.04 38.56
CA ARG A 121 -33.12 -1.05 39.57
C ARG A 121 -33.66 -0.87 41.01
N PHE A 122 -34.76 -0.15 41.20
CA PHE A 122 -35.37 0.02 42.52
C PHE A 122 -36.04 -1.26 43.04
N ILE A 123 -36.55 -2.13 42.15
CA ILE A 123 -37.17 -3.41 42.54
C ILE A 123 -36.09 -4.45 42.96
N LEU A 124 -34.90 -4.44 42.35
CA LEU A 124 -33.84 -5.40 42.66
C LEU A 124 -33.07 -5.15 43.97
N LEU A 125 -33.16 -3.94 44.55
CA LEU A 125 -32.51 -3.59 45.83
C LEU A 125 -33.45 -3.74 47.04
N LYS A 126 -34.71 -4.10 46.83
CA LYS A 126 -35.70 -4.35 47.90
C LYS A 126 -35.90 -5.85 48.14
N ALA A 127 -34.82 -6.62 48.23
CA ALA A 127 -34.86 -7.96 48.81
C ALA A 127 -34.53 -7.84 50.31
N PRO A 128 -35.45 -8.17 51.23
CA PRO A 128 -35.26 -7.89 52.64
C PRO A 128 -34.20 -8.79 53.28
N GLU A 129 -33.19 -8.12 53.81
CA GLU A 129 -32.43 -8.47 54.99
C GLU A 129 -33.38 -8.89 56.13
N ASN A 130 -33.39 -10.18 56.51
CA ASN A 130 -33.22 -10.66 57.89
C ASN A 130 -33.60 -12.13 58.12
N ARG A 131 -32.68 -12.80 58.81
CA ARG A 131 -32.83 -13.62 60.03
C ARG A 131 -33.97 -14.65 60.10
N LEU A 132 -33.60 -15.93 60.12
CA LEU A 132 -33.19 -16.70 61.31
C LEU A 132 -32.63 -18.06 60.89
#